data_AF-A0A964KLY2-F1
#
_entry.id   AF-A0A964KLY2-F1
#
_cell.length_a   1.000
_cell.length_b   1.000
_cell.length_c   1.000
_cell.angle_alpha   90.00
_cell.angle_beta   90.00
_cell.angle_gamma   90.00
#
_symmetry.space_group_name_H-M   'P 1'
#
loop_
_entity.id
_entity.type
_entity.pdbx_description
1 polymer ?
#
loop_
_entity_poly.entity_id
_entity_poly.type
_entity_poly.pdbx_seq_one_letter_code
_entity_poly.pdbx_strand_id
1 'polypeptide(L)' 'MCRSIKTLRNADMPATEDDVRAAALQFVRKISGYRKPSHANTEAFNAAVDEIASASHKLLMALQSPAAVIR' A
#
# COMPACT_ATOMS: atom_id res chain seq x y z
N MET A 1 -6.60 17.45 -0.54
CA MET A 1 -7.38 16.23 -0.84
C MET A 1 -6.57 15.00 -0.46
N CYS A 2 -7.20 13.91 0.01
CA CYS A 2 -6.55 12.60 0.04
C CYS A 2 -6.38 12.12 -1.41
N ARG A 3 -5.23 11.56 -1.77
CA ARG A 3 -5.01 11.03 -3.12
C ARG A 3 -5.71 9.66 -3.21
N SER A 4 -6.13 9.27 -4.41
CA SER A 4 -6.64 7.92 -4.65
C SER A 4 -5.54 6.88 -4.34
N ILE A 5 -5.96 5.70 -3.86
CA ILE A 5 -5.05 4.57 -3.68
C ILE A 5 -4.80 3.98 -5.08
N LYS A 6 -3.52 3.86 -5.46
CA LYS A 6 -3.10 3.36 -6.79
C LYS A 6 -3.23 1.84 -6.85
N THR A 7 -3.75 1.31 -7.96
CA THR A 7 -3.72 -0.13 -8.24
C THR A 7 -2.29 -0.54 -8.63
N LEU A 8 -1.72 -1.51 -7.90
CA LEU A 8 -0.32 -1.90 -8.03
C LEU A 8 -0.10 -3.22 -8.82
N ARG A 9 -1.17 -3.96 -9.12
CA ARG A 9 -1.10 -5.19 -9.91
C ARG A 9 -0.98 -4.86 -11.41
N ASN A 10 0.21 -4.48 -11.87
CA ASN A 10 0.50 -4.20 -13.28
C ASN A 10 1.45 -5.26 -13.86
N ALA A 11 1.15 -5.73 -15.08
CA ALA A 11 1.94 -6.77 -15.75
C ALA A 11 3.27 -6.25 -16.32
N ASP A 12 3.31 -4.97 -16.72
CA ASP A 12 4.48 -4.37 -17.38
C ASP A 12 5.50 -3.75 -16.40
N MET A 13 5.05 -3.40 -15.19
CA MET A 13 5.89 -2.77 -14.19
C MET A 13 5.58 -3.36 -12.80
N PRO A 14 6.52 -4.11 -12.19
CA PRO A 14 6.33 -4.61 -10.85
C PRO A 14 6.23 -3.45 -9.86
N ALA A 15 5.33 -3.59 -8.88
CA ALA A 15 5.19 -2.60 -7.83
C ALA A 15 6.46 -2.53 -6.98
N THR A 16 6.99 -1.32 -6.78
CA THR A 16 8.13 -1.11 -5.89
C THR A 16 7.67 -1.08 -4.43
N GLU A 17 8.60 -1.27 -3.49
CA GLU A 17 8.31 -1.13 -2.07
C GLU A 17 7.78 0.27 -1.72
N ASP A 18 8.31 1.31 -2.39
CA ASP A 18 7.84 2.69 -2.23
C ASP A 18 6.41 2.88 -2.75
N ASP A 19 6.05 2.27 -3.88
CA ASP A 19 4.67 2.28 -4.38
C ASP A 19 3.71 1.63 -3.36
N VAL A 20 4.10 0.49 -2.79
CA VAL A 20 3.31 -0.24 -1.80
C VAL A 20 3.16 0.58 -0.52
N ARG A 21 4.24 1.18 -0.02
CA ARG A 21 4.20 2.04 1.17
C ARG A 21 3.37 3.29 0.95
N ALA A 22 3.46 3.90 -0.24
CA ALA A 22 2.64 5.05 -0.61
C ALA A 22 1.14 4.70 -0.67
N ALA A 23 0.79 3.53 -1.21
CA ALA A 23 -0.59 3.03 -1.22
C ALA A 23 -1.11 2.76 0.19
N ALA A 24 -0.32 2.10 1.04
CA ALA A 24 -0.63 1.85 2.45
C ALA A 24 -0.87 3.17 3.21
N LEU A 25 -0.01 4.17 3.01
CA LEU A 25 -0.19 5.50 3.59
C LEU A 25 -1.54 6.13 3.20
N GLN A 26 -1.94 6.06 1.93
CA GLN A 26 -3.23 6.60 1.50
C GLN A 26 -4.41 5.81 2.08
N PHE A 27 -4.28 4.48 2.22
CA PHE A 27 -5.29 3.64 2.87
C PHE A 27 -5.50 4.06 4.33
N VAL A 28 -4.42 4.16 5.11
CA VAL A 28 -4.52 4.54 6.53
C VAL A 28 -5.13 5.92 6.67
N ARG A 29 -4.72 6.90 5.84
CA ARG A 29 -5.34 8.24 5.81
C ARG A 29 -6.84 8.20 5.53
N LYS A 30 -7.27 7.32 4.61
CA LYS A 30 -8.66 7.19 4.20
C LYS A 30 -9.52 6.61 5.33
N ILE A 31 -9.02 5.59 6.03
CA ILE A 31 -9.75 4.93 7.12
C ILE A 31 -9.74 5.77 8.39
N SER A 32 -8.59 6.35 8.75
CA SER A 32 -8.46 7.10 10.00
C SER A 32 -9.02 8.52 9.92
N GLY A 33 -9.25 9.04 8.71
CA GLY A 33 -9.62 10.44 8.48
C GLY A 33 -8.47 11.45 8.70
N TYR A 34 -7.26 10.99 9.05
CA TYR A 34 -6.11 11.86 9.27
C TYR A 34 -5.44 12.23 7.94
N ARG A 35 -5.21 13.53 7.72
CA ARG A 35 -4.19 13.96 6.73
C ARG A 35 -2.79 13.92 7.32
N LYS A 36 -2.67 14.34 8.57
CA LYS A 36 -1.48 14.32 9.41
C LYS A 36 -1.94 13.90 10.81
N PRO A 37 -1.40 12.81 11.39
CA PRO A 37 -1.74 12.43 12.76
C PRO A 37 -1.26 13.48 13.76
N SER A 38 -1.88 13.52 14.94
CA SER A 38 -1.36 14.26 16.08
C SER A 38 -0.08 13.59 16.60
N HIS A 39 0.70 14.28 17.43
CA HIS A 39 1.91 13.73 18.02
C HIS A 39 1.62 12.42 18.78
N ALA A 40 0.57 12.41 19.61
CA ALA A 40 0.14 11.24 20.37
C ALA A 40 -0.24 10.03 19.50
N ASN A 41 -0.74 10.25 18.28
CA ASN A 41 -1.21 9.18 17.40
C ASN A 41 -0.20 8.84 16.29
N THR A 42 0.98 9.47 16.28
CA THR A 42 1.95 9.32 15.18
C THR A 42 2.51 7.90 15.13
N GLU A 43 2.82 7.33 16.29
CA GLU A 43 3.33 5.96 16.40
C GLU A 43 2.31 4.94 15.88
N ALA A 44 1.08 4.96 16.40
CA ALA A 44 0.01 4.06 15.96
C ALA A 44 -0.31 4.23 14.46
N PHE A 45 -0.31 5.45 13.95
CA PHE A 45 -0.53 5.73 12.53
C PHE A 45 0.58 5.12 11.66
N ASN A 46 1.84 5.31 12.03
CA ASN A 46 2.98 4.80 11.27
C ASN A 46 3.06 3.27 11.33
N ALA A 47 2.82 2.67 12.49
CA ALA A 47 2.77 1.22 12.65
C ALA A 47 1.72 0.59 11.72
N ALA A 48 0.51 1.16 11.65
CA ALA A 48 -0.52 0.70 10.73
C ALA A 48 -0.09 0.80 9.26
N VAL A 49 0.60 1.89 8.87
CA VAL A 49 1.13 2.04 7.51
C VAL A 49 2.12 0.93 7.18
N ASP A 50 3.05 0.63 8.08
CA ASP A 50 4.08 -0.39 7.88
C ASP A 50 3.49 -1.81 7.85
N GLU A 51 2.53 -2.12 8.71
CA GLU A 51 1.80 -3.40 8.70
C GLU A 51 1.05 -3.63 7.39
N ILE A 52 0.31 -2.61 6.93
CA ILE A 52 -0.45 -2.69 5.67
C ILE A 52 0.50 -2.80 4.48
N ALA A 53 1.62 -2.08 4.50
CA ALA A 53 2.63 -2.18 3.45
C ALA A 53 3.21 -3.61 3.38
N SER A 54 3.58 -4.19 4.53
CA SER A 54 4.08 -5.56 4.61
C SER A 54 3.05 -6.59 4.12
N ALA A 55 1.80 -6.49 4.57
CA ALA A 55 0.73 -7.38 4.15
C ALA A 55 0.44 -7.26 2.64
N SER A 56 0.41 -6.04 2.12
CA SER A 56 0.19 -5.77 0.70
C SER A 56 1.33 -6.28 -0.17
N HIS A 57 2.58 -6.12 0.27
CA HIS A 57 3.75 -6.66 -0.43
C HIS A 57 3.69 -8.19 -0.51
N LYS A 58 3.41 -8.85 0.62
CA LYS A 58 3.24 -10.32 0.66
C LYS A 58 2.13 -10.78 -0.28
N LEU A 59 1.00 -10.08 -0.30
CA LEU A 59 -0.10 -10.37 -1.22
C LEU A 59 0.36 -10.25 -2.67
N LEU A 60 0.98 -9.13 -3.06
CA LEU A 60 1.44 -8.90 -4.44
C LEU A 60 2.47 -9.94 -4.90
N MET A 61 3.33 -10.43 -4.00
CA MET A 61 4.28 -11.52 -4.26
C MET A 61 3.59 -12.89 -4.39
N ALA A 62 2.52 -13.14 -3.63
CA ALA A 62 1.79 -14.41 -3.65
C ALA A 62 0.78 -14.51 -4.79
N LEU A 63 0.29 -13.38 -5.29
CA LEU A 63 -0.62 -13.35 -6.43
C LEU A 63 0.11 -13.81 -7.70
N GLN A 64 -0.41 -14.85 -8.34
CA GLN A 64 0.11 -15.31 -9.62
C GLN A 64 -0.06 -14.20 -10.66
N SER A 65 1.03 -13.86 -11.33
CA SER A 65 1.03 -12.82 -12.36
C SER A 65 0.15 -13.27 -13.54
N PRO A 66 -0.74 -12.41 -14.08
CA PRO A 66 -1.51 -12.74 -15.29
C PRO A 66 -0.63 -12.95 -16.53
N ALA A 67 0.68 -12.66 -16.46
CA ALA A 67 1.64 -12.85 -17.55
C ALA A 67 2.19 -14.28 -17.68
N ALA A 68 1.83 -15.22 -16.78
CA ALA A 68 2.25 -16.62 -16.88
C ALA A 68 1.25 -17.49 -17.66
N VAL A 69 0.82 -17.03 -18.84
CA VAL A 69 0.26 -17.92 -19.89
C VAL A 69 0.85 -17.47 -21.21
N ILE A 70 2.11 -17.82 -21.46
CA ILE A 70 2.58 -18.04 -22.83
C ILE A 70 2.56 -19.55 -23.01
N ARG A 71 1.57 -20.01 -23.75
CA ARG A 71 1.46 -21.38 -24.27
C ARG A 71 1.97 -21.38 -25.70
#